data_AF-A0A212FEA4-F1
#
_entry.id   AF-A0A212FEA4-F1
#
_cell.length_a   1.000
_cell.length_b   1.000
_cell.length_c   1.000
_cell.angle_alpha   90.00
_cell.angle_beta   90.00
_cell.angle_gamma   90.00
#
_symmetry.space_group_name_H-M   'P 1'
#
loop_
_entity.id
_entity.type
_entity.pdbx_description
1 polymer ?
#
loop_
_entity_poly.entity_id
_entity_poly.type
_entity_poly.pdbx_seq_one_letter_code
_entity_poly.pdbx_strand_id
1 'polypeptide(L)'
;MCICINLPLVYSQCYWNRTPYSYYGSKTPYDATRGDFRDVPPLKGCKLESIWFMARDGARHPDKEDKNDMKDILDLKDDILDNYEDGRGDLCAQDIADLRAWTWNDKLDRAVYHLTPEGYRELLGFGERFSVMFQSLLENLDVSLIRSTKEQRTIKNARSFIEGLKNIKKPIVVDDPILDDPVARLQANVQRRVGLDFELNPKSILSVYNLCRNYRSYSVLKRSPWCALFTDDELMILEYVENITHYYRNGYGHSTNILLGALGLKDLYQKFEEASKGGLKTLTGYFTHETMLHMIYTAMGLYMDYPEVSGLERVKHRKWRTSFLTPFAANFVAVLHRVQFLVNEKELHLCGDRSCSLEEFRHKFQKFNNASYDFCNEDY
;
A
#
# COMPACT_ATOMS: atom_id res chain seq x y z
N MET A 1 -32.48 -56.58 5.22
CA MET A 1 -32.54 -55.43 4.30
C MET A 1 -31.58 -54.38 4.86
N CYS A 2 -30.35 -54.28 4.32
CA CYS A 2 -29.44 -53.20 4.70
C CYS A 2 -29.89 -51.94 3.97
N ILE A 3 -30.33 -50.93 4.73
CA ILE A 3 -30.67 -49.62 4.17
C ILE A 3 -29.36 -48.86 4.00
N CYS A 4 -28.86 -48.79 2.77
CA CYS A 4 -27.81 -47.86 2.39
C CYS A 4 -28.40 -46.44 2.42
N ILE A 5 -28.10 -45.69 3.48
CA ILE A 5 -28.34 -44.26 3.50
C ILE A 5 -27.27 -43.64 2.59
N ASN A 6 -27.66 -43.30 1.36
CA ASN A 6 -26.86 -42.41 0.51
C ASN A 6 -26.90 -41.01 1.14
N LEU A 7 -26.01 -40.75 2.07
CA LEU A 7 -25.62 -39.39 2.40
C LEU A 7 -24.95 -38.81 1.14
N PRO A 8 -25.43 -37.71 0.55
CA PRO A 8 -24.71 -37.05 -0.51
C PRO A 8 -23.35 -36.63 0.06
N LEU A 9 -22.27 -37.19 -0.48
CA LEU A 9 -20.92 -36.65 -0.29
C LEU A 9 -20.95 -35.24 -0.88
N VAL A 10 -21.24 -34.25 -0.05
CA VAL A 10 -20.91 -32.86 -0.34
C VAL A 10 -19.39 -32.82 -0.29
N TYR A 11 -18.74 -33.01 -1.44
CA TYR A 11 -17.34 -32.63 -1.58
C TYR A 11 -17.31 -31.11 -1.40
N SER A 12 -17.09 -30.65 -0.17
CA SER A 12 -16.79 -29.24 0.06
C SER A 12 -15.51 -28.94 -0.72
N GLN A 13 -15.62 -28.02 -1.67
CA GLN A 13 -14.44 -27.55 -2.39
C GLN A 13 -13.50 -26.91 -1.36
N CYS A 14 -12.31 -27.47 -1.26
CA CYS A 14 -11.25 -26.94 -0.42
C CYS A 14 -10.91 -25.48 -0.75
N TYR A 15 -10.65 -24.67 0.27
CA TYR A 15 -10.23 -23.29 0.07
C TYR A 15 -8.72 -23.17 -0.19
N TRP A 16 -7.90 -24.10 0.30
CA TRP A 16 -6.44 -24.10 0.13
C TRP A 16 -5.99 -24.23 -1.34
N ASN A 17 -6.78 -24.91 -2.19
CA ASN A 17 -6.46 -25.16 -3.61
C ASN A 17 -7.26 -24.30 -4.59
N ARG A 18 -8.19 -23.46 -4.10
CA ARG A 18 -8.81 -22.43 -4.93
C ARG A 18 -7.76 -21.41 -5.35
N THR A 19 -8.10 -20.56 -6.30
CA THR A 19 -7.33 -19.34 -6.58
C THR A 19 -7.97 -18.23 -5.74
N PRO A 20 -7.63 -18.09 -4.45
CA PRO A 20 -8.29 -17.13 -3.56
C PRO A 20 -8.09 -15.70 -4.04
N TYR A 21 -9.10 -14.87 -3.82
CA TYR A 21 -9.02 -13.43 -3.98
C TYR A 21 -7.76 -12.87 -3.33
N SER A 22 -6.88 -12.27 -4.13
CA SER A 22 -5.54 -11.86 -3.69
C SER A 22 -5.42 -10.38 -3.31
N TYR A 23 -6.53 -9.64 -3.36
CA TYR A 23 -6.55 -8.18 -3.22
C TYR A 23 -7.04 -7.79 -1.82
N TYR A 24 -6.15 -7.92 -0.84
CA TYR A 24 -6.41 -7.77 0.60
C TYR A 24 -6.33 -6.32 1.13
N GLY A 25 -6.89 -5.38 0.38
CA GLY A 25 -6.79 -3.95 0.66
C GLY A 25 -5.35 -3.45 0.68
N SER A 26 -5.02 -2.55 1.61
CA SER A 26 -3.67 -2.00 1.78
C SER A 26 -2.62 -3.03 2.22
N LYS A 27 -3.03 -4.26 2.59
CA LYS A 27 -2.11 -5.37 2.90
C LYS A 27 -1.83 -6.28 1.70
N THR A 28 -2.31 -5.92 0.52
CA THR A 28 -2.04 -6.63 -0.73
C THR A 28 -0.53 -6.64 -1.04
N PRO A 29 0.08 -7.81 -1.33
CA PRO A 29 1.47 -7.88 -1.81
C PRO A 29 1.66 -7.08 -3.09
N TYR A 30 2.78 -6.39 -3.23
CA TYR A 30 2.97 -5.46 -4.35
C TYR A 30 2.90 -6.14 -5.73
N ASP A 31 3.55 -7.30 -5.85
CA ASP A 31 3.59 -8.10 -7.08
C ASP A 31 2.21 -8.61 -7.54
N ALA A 32 1.20 -8.59 -6.67
CA ALA A 32 -0.16 -9.00 -7.04
C ALA A 32 -0.90 -7.94 -7.88
N THR A 33 -0.52 -6.66 -7.77
CA THR A 33 -1.27 -5.55 -8.39
C THR A 33 -0.46 -4.58 -9.21
N ARG A 34 0.87 -4.54 -9.07
CA ARG A 34 1.71 -3.66 -9.87
C ARG A 34 1.64 -3.97 -11.37
N GLY A 35 2.03 -2.99 -12.17
CA GLY A 35 2.32 -3.18 -13.59
C GLY A 35 3.75 -3.65 -13.83
N ASP A 36 4.21 -3.46 -15.05
CA ASP A 36 5.59 -3.65 -15.46
C ASP A 36 6.04 -2.42 -16.25
N PHE A 37 7.13 -1.79 -15.81
CA PHE A 37 7.73 -0.67 -16.53
C PHE A 37 8.04 -0.97 -18.00
N ARG A 38 8.28 -2.24 -18.36
CA ARG A 38 8.55 -2.66 -19.75
C ARG A 38 7.32 -2.56 -20.65
N ASP A 39 6.12 -2.56 -20.07
CA ASP A 39 4.87 -2.35 -20.80
C ASP A 39 4.59 -0.87 -21.09
N VAL A 40 5.47 0.02 -20.62
CA VAL A 40 5.42 1.47 -20.86
C VAL A 40 6.42 1.84 -21.96
N PRO A 41 6.02 1.83 -23.24
CA PRO A 41 6.97 2.09 -24.32
C PRO A 41 7.52 3.52 -24.24
N PRO A 42 8.82 3.71 -24.52
CA PRO A 42 9.48 5.00 -24.42
C PRO A 42 8.87 5.99 -25.42
N LEU A 43 8.77 7.24 -24.98
CA LEU A 43 8.22 8.31 -25.81
C LEU A 43 9.29 8.75 -26.83
N LYS A 44 8.97 8.57 -28.13
CA LYS A 44 9.91 8.80 -29.25
C LYS A 44 10.40 10.25 -29.26
N GLY A 45 11.71 10.44 -29.46
CA GLY A 45 12.32 11.76 -29.63
C GLY A 45 12.45 12.60 -28.35
N CYS A 46 12.16 12.03 -27.18
CA CYS A 46 12.23 12.73 -25.90
C CYS A 46 13.50 12.33 -25.12
N LYS A 47 14.17 13.31 -24.52
CA LYS A 47 15.30 13.08 -23.60
C LYS A 47 14.80 13.16 -22.16
N LEU A 48 15.20 12.20 -21.34
CA LEU A 48 14.86 12.14 -19.92
C LEU A 48 15.69 13.15 -19.11
N GLU A 49 15.01 14.02 -18.36
CA GLU A 49 15.63 15.13 -17.63
C GLU A 49 15.48 15.01 -16.11
N SER A 50 14.30 14.66 -15.60
CA SER A 50 14.10 14.54 -14.15
C SER A 50 13.15 13.41 -13.81
N ILE A 51 13.33 12.80 -12.65
CA ILE A 51 12.35 11.90 -12.05
C ILE A 51 12.05 12.37 -10.64
N TRP A 52 10.76 12.40 -10.31
CA TRP A 52 10.26 12.60 -8.97
C TRP A 52 9.39 11.39 -8.61
N PHE A 53 9.57 10.80 -7.43
CA PHE A 53 8.71 9.72 -6.98
C PHE A 53 8.40 9.76 -5.50
N MET A 54 7.29 9.11 -5.14
CA MET A 54 6.91 8.82 -3.78
C MET A 54 6.53 7.34 -3.67
N ALA A 55 7.13 6.63 -2.72
CA ALA A 55 6.93 5.21 -2.49
C ALA A 55 6.49 4.94 -1.05
N ARG A 56 5.54 4.02 -0.90
CA ARG A 56 5.08 3.48 0.38
C ARG A 56 6.07 2.44 0.90
N ASP A 57 6.02 2.20 2.21
CA ASP A 57 6.63 1.03 2.82
C ASP A 57 6.21 -0.33 2.23
N GLY A 58 7.18 -1.24 2.15
CA GLY A 58 6.95 -2.63 1.76
C GLY A 58 6.27 -3.45 2.86
N ALA A 59 5.99 -4.72 2.57
CA ALA A 59 5.33 -5.64 3.49
C ALA A 59 6.00 -5.64 4.87
N ARG A 60 5.21 -5.37 5.90
CA ARG A 60 5.65 -5.23 7.30
C ARG A 60 4.85 -6.10 8.24
N HIS A 61 5.40 -6.34 9.42
CA HIS A 61 4.67 -6.97 10.49
C HIS A 61 3.48 -6.09 10.95
N PRO A 62 2.42 -6.71 11.50
CA PRO A 62 1.29 -5.99 12.06
C PRO A 62 1.71 -4.94 13.10
N ASP A 63 0.85 -3.95 13.31
CA ASP A 63 1.02 -3.01 14.42
C ASP A 63 0.67 -3.65 15.76
N LYS A 64 0.83 -2.89 16.86
CA LYS A 64 0.67 -3.43 18.21
C LYS A 64 -0.78 -3.85 18.48
N GLU A 65 -1.74 -3.08 17.96
CA GLU A 65 -3.17 -3.31 18.18
C GLU A 65 -3.62 -4.49 17.33
N ASP A 66 -3.36 -4.47 16.02
CA ASP A 66 -3.62 -5.60 15.11
C ASP A 66 -3.01 -6.90 15.67
N LYS A 67 -1.78 -6.85 16.19
CA LYS A 67 -1.12 -8.04 16.75
C LYS A 67 -1.84 -8.59 17.98
N ASN A 68 -2.23 -7.73 18.92
CA ASN A 68 -2.94 -8.15 20.11
C ASN A 68 -4.30 -8.74 19.73
N ASP A 69 -5.02 -8.07 18.85
CA ASP A 69 -6.33 -8.48 18.36
C ASP A 69 -6.26 -9.82 17.60
N MET A 70 -5.17 -10.05 16.86
CA MET A 70 -4.86 -11.34 16.20
C MET A 70 -4.51 -12.44 17.22
N LYS A 71 -3.97 -12.09 18.39
CA LYS A 71 -3.63 -13.05 19.45
C LYS A 71 -4.84 -13.50 20.25
N ASP A 72 -5.76 -12.58 20.51
CA ASP A 72 -6.97 -12.83 21.29
C ASP A 72 -7.90 -13.86 20.62
N ILE A 73 -7.72 -14.12 19.32
CA ILE A 73 -8.52 -15.08 18.55
C ILE A 73 -7.79 -16.39 18.25
N LEU A 74 -6.62 -16.64 18.84
CA LEU A 74 -5.88 -17.87 18.55
C LEU A 74 -6.59 -19.11 19.09
N ASP A 75 -7.33 -18.96 20.19
CA ASP A 75 -8.11 -20.04 20.81
C ASP A 75 -9.24 -20.52 19.88
N LEU A 76 -9.70 -19.67 18.94
CA LEU A 76 -10.66 -20.06 17.90
C LEU A 76 -10.16 -21.22 17.03
N LYS A 77 -8.83 -21.39 16.92
CA LYS A 77 -8.25 -22.52 16.20
C LYS A 77 -8.74 -23.83 16.81
N ASP A 78 -8.68 -23.96 18.13
CA ASP A 78 -9.00 -25.20 18.82
C ASP A 78 -10.50 -25.49 18.71
N ASP A 79 -11.35 -24.47 18.84
CA ASP A 79 -12.79 -24.57 18.60
C ASP A 79 -13.11 -25.07 17.17
N ILE A 80 -12.41 -24.57 16.14
CA ILE A 80 -12.60 -25.00 14.76
C ILE A 80 -12.22 -26.48 14.58
N LEU A 81 -11.11 -26.91 15.20
CA LEU A 81 -10.64 -28.29 15.12
C LEU A 81 -11.58 -29.25 15.83
N ASP A 82 -12.06 -28.91 17.02
CA ASP A 82 -13.01 -29.72 17.78
C ASP A 82 -14.36 -29.84 17.05
N ASN A 83 -14.87 -28.73 16.51
CA ASN A 83 -16.08 -28.75 15.69
C ASN A 83 -15.96 -29.69 14.47
N TYR A 84 -14.81 -29.70 13.80
CA TYR A 84 -14.59 -30.59 12.66
C TYR A 84 -14.58 -32.07 13.06
N GLU A 85 -13.95 -32.43 14.18
CA GLU A 85 -13.95 -33.81 14.69
C GLU A 85 -15.36 -34.27 15.11
N ASP A 86 -16.21 -33.34 15.57
CA ASP A 86 -17.63 -33.57 15.84
C ASP A 86 -18.50 -33.71 14.56
N GLY A 87 -17.90 -33.61 13.36
CA GLY A 87 -18.61 -33.63 12.08
C GLY A 87 -19.40 -32.35 11.79
N ARG A 88 -19.02 -31.22 12.40
CA ARG A 88 -19.62 -29.89 12.20
C ARG A 88 -18.70 -28.99 11.37
N GLY A 89 -19.31 -28.13 10.55
CA GLY A 89 -18.60 -27.18 9.68
C GLY A 89 -18.31 -27.73 8.28
N ASP A 90 -17.93 -26.82 7.38
CA ASP A 90 -17.83 -27.11 5.93
C ASP A 90 -16.39 -27.08 5.39
N LEU A 91 -15.39 -26.80 6.24
CA LEU A 91 -13.98 -26.81 5.83
C LEU A 91 -13.57 -28.22 5.37
N CYS A 92 -12.80 -28.29 4.29
CA CYS A 92 -12.34 -29.57 3.80
C CYS A 92 -11.19 -30.11 4.69
N ALA A 93 -10.94 -31.42 4.63
CA ALA A 93 -9.90 -32.07 5.42
C ALA A 93 -8.49 -31.44 5.26
N GLN A 94 -8.17 -30.92 4.07
CA GLN A 94 -6.88 -30.28 3.84
C GLN A 94 -6.81 -28.86 4.45
N ASP A 95 -7.91 -28.09 4.42
CA ASP A 95 -7.95 -26.78 5.10
C ASP A 95 -7.75 -26.96 6.61
N ILE A 96 -8.35 -28.00 7.18
CA ILE A 96 -8.17 -28.40 8.58
C ILE A 96 -6.75 -28.87 8.86
N ALA A 97 -6.15 -29.67 7.99
CA ALA A 97 -4.76 -30.11 8.13
C ALA A 97 -3.79 -28.92 8.14
N ASP A 98 -3.99 -27.95 7.23
CA ASP A 98 -3.19 -26.74 7.14
C ASP A 98 -3.36 -25.85 8.39
N LEU A 99 -4.59 -25.71 8.89
CA LEU A 99 -4.88 -24.97 10.12
C LEU A 99 -4.27 -25.66 11.35
N ARG A 100 -4.37 -26.99 11.45
CA ARG A 100 -3.78 -27.80 12.53
C ARG A 100 -2.27 -27.63 12.57
N ALA A 101 -1.60 -27.68 11.42
CA ALA A 101 -0.16 -27.51 11.28
C ALA A 101 0.32 -26.07 11.53
N TRP A 102 -0.56 -25.08 11.44
CA TRP A 102 -0.20 -23.69 11.64
C TRP A 102 0.13 -23.37 13.10
N THR A 103 1.20 -22.59 13.31
CA THR A 103 1.59 -22.06 14.61
C THR A 103 1.86 -20.56 14.53
N TRP A 104 1.65 -19.85 15.64
CA TRP A 104 2.04 -18.45 15.76
C TRP A 104 3.56 -18.31 15.57
N ASN A 105 3.97 -17.24 14.90
CA ASN A 105 5.38 -16.94 14.70
C ASN A 105 5.85 -15.94 15.77
N ASP A 106 6.54 -16.42 16.79
CA ASP A 106 7.03 -15.60 17.93
C ASP A 106 7.98 -14.45 17.52
N LYS A 107 8.51 -14.45 16.29
CA LYS A 107 9.26 -13.29 15.77
C LYS A 107 8.37 -12.07 15.62
N LEU A 108 7.06 -12.25 15.37
CA LEU A 108 6.06 -11.17 15.31
C LEU A 108 5.93 -10.40 16.63
N ASP A 109 6.25 -11.04 17.76
CA ASP A 109 6.17 -10.39 19.07
C ASP A 109 7.27 -9.39 19.35
N ARG A 110 8.45 -9.60 18.74
CA ARG A 110 9.64 -8.79 18.94
C ARG A 110 9.89 -7.79 17.81
N ALA A 111 9.07 -7.81 16.76
CA ALA A 111 9.32 -7.09 15.51
C ALA A 111 8.08 -6.32 15.01
N VAL A 112 7.26 -5.80 15.92
CA VAL A 112 6.09 -4.97 15.59
C VAL A 112 6.54 -3.79 14.71
N TYR A 113 5.79 -3.50 13.64
CA TYR A 113 6.13 -2.48 12.62
C TYR A 113 7.41 -2.72 11.80
N HIS A 114 8.16 -3.80 12.02
CA HIS A 114 9.39 -4.03 11.26
C HIS A 114 9.08 -4.42 9.82
N LEU A 115 9.88 -3.86 8.91
CA LEU A 115 9.91 -4.31 7.52
C LEU A 115 10.27 -5.80 7.49
N THR A 116 9.48 -6.58 6.77
CA THR A 116 9.74 -8.02 6.63
C THR A 116 10.81 -8.26 5.56
N PRO A 117 11.46 -9.44 5.52
CA PRO A 117 12.38 -9.78 4.43
C PRO A 117 11.72 -9.69 3.05
N GLU A 118 10.41 -9.94 3.00
CA GLU A 118 9.61 -9.82 1.80
C GLU A 118 9.40 -8.35 1.40
N GLY A 119 9.04 -7.48 2.34
CA GLY A 119 8.97 -6.04 2.09
C GLY A 119 10.30 -5.44 1.65
N TYR A 120 11.42 -5.96 2.15
CA TYR A 120 12.76 -5.61 1.65
C TYR A 120 12.93 -5.99 0.17
N ARG A 121 12.53 -7.21 -0.21
CA ARG A 121 12.60 -7.68 -1.61
C ARG A 121 11.68 -6.90 -2.54
N GLU A 122 10.50 -6.49 -2.08
CA GLU A 122 9.58 -5.66 -2.87
C GLU A 122 10.24 -4.34 -3.28
N LEU A 123 10.91 -3.65 -2.35
CA LEU A 123 11.57 -2.37 -2.60
C LEU A 123 12.90 -2.52 -3.34
N LEU A 124 13.66 -3.59 -3.05
CA LEU A 124 14.84 -3.96 -3.83
C LEU A 124 14.47 -4.20 -5.30
N GLY A 125 13.46 -5.02 -5.55
CA GLY A 125 12.99 -5.33 -6.89
C GLY A 125 12.40 -4.10 -7.60
N PHE A 126 11.73 -3.21 -6.86
CA PHE A 126 11.34 -1.91 -7.40
C PHE A 126 12.56 -1.11 -7.87
N GLY A 127 13.62 -1.03 -7.06
CA GLY A 127 14.89 -0.40 -7.43
C GLY A 127 15.53 -1.02 -8.68
N GLU A 128 15.57 -2.35 -8.77
CA GLU A 128 16.12 -3.05 -9.92
C GLU A 128 15.37 -2.71 -11.21
N ARG A 129 14.04 -2.80 -11.20
CA ARG A 129 13.20 -2.48 -12.38
C ARG A 129 13.29 -1.00 -12.74
N PHE A 130 13.28 -0.13 -11.73
CA PHE A 130 13.47 1.30 -11.92
C PHE A 130 14.82 1.60 -12.59
N SER A 131 15.89 0.90 -12.17
CA SER A 131 17.22 1.10 -12.73
C SER A 131 17.33 0.71 -14.20
N VAL A 132 16.65 -0.36 -14.60
CA VAL A 132 16.59 -0.81 -15.99
C VAL A 132 15.81 0.20 -16.84
N MET A 133 14.65 0.67 -16.36
CA MET A 133 13.82 1.60 -17.12
C MET A 133 14.50 2.95 -17.34
N PHE A 134 15.12 3.49 -16.28
CA PHE A 134 15.64 4.86 -16.28
C PHE A 134 17.16 4.94 -16.40
N GLN A 135 17.79 3.88 -16.90
CA GLN A 135 19.24 3.72 -17.00
C GLN A 135 19.94 4.96 -17.61
N SER A 136 19.40 5.52 -18.71
CA SER A 136 20.00 6.66 -19.41
C SER A 136 20.09 7.96 -18.59
N LEU A 137 19.20 8.11 -17.60
CA LEU A 137 19.26 9.21 -16.63
C LEU A 137 20.24 8.84 -15.51
N LEU A 138 20.10 7.64 -14.94
CA LEU A 138 20.86 7.18 -13.78
C LEU A 138 22.38 7.14 -14.02
N GLU A 139 22.82 6.79 -15.23
CA GLU A 139 24.24 6.75 -15.60
C GLU A 139 24.93 8.13 -15.55
N ASN A 140 24.15 9.20 -15.64
CA ASN A 140 24.64 10.57 -15.78
C ASN A 140 23.85 11.54 -14.88
N LEU A 141 23.60 11.17 -13.63
CA LEU A 141 22.90 12.04 -12.67
C LEU A 141 23.77 13.25 -12.27
N ASP A 142 23.15 14.42 -12.30
CA ASP A 142 23.75 15.66 -11.79
C ASP A 142 23.44 15.80 -10.30
N VAL A 143 22.18 15.59 -9.92
CA VAL A 143 21.68 15.73 -8.54
C VAL A 143 20.75 14.57 -8.18
N SER A 144 20.92 14.00 -6.99
CA SER A 144 20.01 13.00 -6.42
C SER A 144 19.61 13.37 -5.00
N LEU A 145 18.32 13.28 -4.70
CA LEU A 145 17.75 13.51 -3.38
C LEU A 145 16.82 12.35 -3.01
N ILE A 146 17.17 11.58 -1.98
CA ILE A 146 16.29 10.56 -1.41
C ILE A 146 16.00 10.89 0.05
N ARG A 147 14.72 10.96 0.41
CA ARG A 147 14.25 11.25 1.78
C ARG A 147 13.28 10.19 2.28
N SER A 148 13.29 9.94 3.58
CA SER A 148 12.35 9.06 4.25
C SER A 148 11.77 9.71 5.51
N THR A 149 10.53 9.36 5.87
CA THR A 149 9.97 9.70 7.19
C THR A 149 10.77 9.04 8.33
N LYS A 150 10.62 9.52 9.57
CA LYS A 150 11.44 9.11 10.73
C LYS A 150 11.00 7.78 11.36
N GLU A 151 10.80 6.75 10.54
CA GLU A 151 10.54 5.40 11.03
C GLU A 151 11.62 4.44 10.55
N GLN A 152 12.04 3.51 11.42
CA GLN A 152 13.10 2.54 11.10
C GLN A 152 12.82 1.79 9.79
N ARG A 153 11.53 1.55 9.48
CA ARG A 153 11.09 0.86 8.27
C ARG A 153 11.25 1.70 7.00
N THR A 154 10.92 2.99 7.01
CA THR A 154 11.01 3.85 5.81
C THR A 154 12.46 4.16 5.46
N ILE A 155 13.35 4.24 6.46
CA ILE A 155 14.81 4.29 6.25
C ILE A 155 15.33 2.99 5.61
N LYS A 156 14.88 1.82 6.11
CA LYS A 156 15.24 0.52 5.51
C LYS A 156 14.71 0.36 4.08
N ASN A 157 13.50 0.85 3.80
CA ASN A 157 12.92 0.86 2.46
C ASN A 157 13.78 1.67 1.48
N ALA A 158 14.17 2.90 1.87
CA ALA A 158 15.05 3.73 1.08
C ALA A 158 16.37 3.02 0.76
N ARG A 159 16.99 2.37 1.77
CA ARG A 159 18.22 1.59 1.57
C ARG A 159 18.04 0.41 0.62
N SER A 160 16.97 -0.36 0.76
CA SER A 160 16.68 -1.50 -0.13
C SER A 160 16.45 -1.07 -1.58
N PHE A 161 15.72 0.03 -1.80
CA PHE A 161 15.55 0.58 -3.13
C PHE A 161 16.88 1.00 -3.74
N ILE A 162 17.72 1.72 -2.99
CA ILE A 162 19.05 2.17 -3.44
C ILE A 162 19.96 0.98 -3.77
N GLU A 163 19.93 -0.10 -2.99
CA GLU A 163 20.67 -1.34 -3.31
C GLU A 163 20.25 -1.95 -4.65
N GLY A 164 18.96 -1.83 -5.00
CA GLY A 164 18.44 -2.31 -6.28
C GLY A 164 18.90 -1.48 -7.48
N LEU A 165 19.35 -0.24 -7.26
CA LEU A 165 19.80 0.62 -8.35
C LEU A 165 21.19 0.22 -8.86
N LYS A 166 21.25 -0.31 -10.08
CA LYS A 166 22.51 -0.70 -10.74
C LYS A 166 23.12 0.49 -11.51
N ASN A 167 24.44 0.48 -11.70
CA ASN A 167 25.23 1.39 -12.55
C ASN A 167 25.21 2.89 -12.16
N ILE A 168 25.00 3.22 -10.89
CA ILE A 168 25.12 4.60 -10.43
C ILE A 168 26.60 4.95 -10.19
N LYS A 169 27.11 5.96 -10.90
CA LYS A 169 28.51 6.42 -10.79
C LYS A 169 28.77 7.35 -9.60
N LYS A 170 27.74 8.04 -9.10
CA LYS A 170 27.82 8.95 -7.94
C LYS A 170 27.02 8.36 -6.76
N PRO A 171 27.53 8.38 -5.52
CA PRO A 171 26.78 7.92 -4.36
C PRO A 171 25.46 8.70 -4.23
N ILE A 172 24.33 8.00 -4.11
CA ILE A 172 23.06 8.63 -3.72
C ILE A 172 23.15 8.96 -2.23
N VAL A 173 23.02 10.24 -1.90
CA VAL A 173 22.93 10.69 -0.51
C VAL A 173 21.48 10.52 -0.05
N VAL A 174 21.30 9.76 1.02
CA VAL A 174 20.05 9.74 1.78
C VAL A 174 20.14 10.87 2.79
N ASP A 175 19.29 11.89 2.61
CA ASP A 175 19.25 13.03 3.52
C ASP A 175 18.78 12.58 4.91
N ASP A 176 19.29 13.26 5.95
CA ASP A 176 18.75 13.14 7.30
C ASP A 176 17.27 13.58 7.33
N PRO A 177 16.44 12.94 8.16
CA PRO A 177 15.01 13.27 8.25
C PRO A 177 14.81 14.73 8.65
N ILE A 178 13.88 15.42 7.97
CA ILE A 178 13.48 16.80 8.31
C ILE A 178 12.89 16.79 9.72
N LEU A 179 13.53 17.52 10.64
CA LEU A 179 13.08 17.70 12.02
C LEU A 179 12.22 18.97 12.12
N ASP A 180 10.96 18.87 11.70
CA ASP A 180 9.86 19.65 12.27
C ASP A 180 8.51 18.98 11.94
N ASP A 181 7.91 18.30 12.92
CA ASP A 181 6.62 17.61 12.77
C ASP A 181 5.77 17.76 14.06
N PRO A 182 4.69 18.56 14.03
CA PRO A 182 3.71 18.68 15.12
C PRO A 182 2.87 17.41 15.36
N VAL A 183 2.78 16.47 14.42
CA VAL A 183 1.85 15.32 14.45
C VAL A 183 2.39 14.15 15.29
N ALA A 184 3.71 14.04 15.45
CA ALA A 184 4.32 13.05 16.35
C ALA A 184 4.00 13.28 17.85
N ARG A 185 3.70 14.53 18.27
CA ARG A 185 3.25 14.83 19.65
C ARG A 185 1.78 14.47 19.90
N LEU A 186 0.96 14.39 18.85
CA LEU A 186 -0.46 14.07 18.96
C LEU A 186 -0.66 12.58 19.24
N GLN A 187 0.10 11.70 18.59
CA GLN A 187 -0.06 10.25 18.70
C GLN A 187 0.25 9.72 20.12
N ALA A 188 1.26 10.27 20.79
CA ALA A 188 1.64 9.90 22.17
C ALA A 188 0.73 10.49 23.26
N ASN A 189 -0.07 11.52 22.94
CA ASN A 189 -1.00 12.17 23.86
C ASN A 189 -2.44 11.64 23.72
N VAL A 190 -2.82 11.22 22.51
CA VAL A 190 -4.11 10.55 22.24
C VAL A 190 -4.10 9.14 22.84
N GLN A 191 -3.00 8.38 22.72
CA GLN A 191 -2.89 7.03 23.31
C GLN A 191 -2.92 6.99 24.85
N ARG A 192 -2.81 8.14 25.52
CA ARG A 192 -2.91 8.25 26.99
C ARG A 192 -4.29 8.72 27.47
N ARG A 193 -5.18 9.16 26.57
CA ARG A 193 -6.47 9.81 26.90
C ARG A 193 -7.72 8.97 26.61
N VAL A 194 -7.61 7.87 25.86
CA VAL A 194 -8.77 7.02 25.48
C VAL A 194 -8.88 5.73 26.31
N GLY A 195 -8.60 5.82 27.62
CA GLY A 195 -8.89 4.72 28.54
C GLY A 195 -10.37 4.36 28.50
N LEU A 196 -10.72 3.27 27.82
CA LEU A 196 -12.07 2.75 27.74
C LEU A 196 -12.07 1.22 27.87
N ASP A 197 -12.96 0.76 28.73
CA ASP A 197 -13.17 -0.59 29.23
C ASP A 197 -14.45 -1.20 28.58
N PHE A 198 -14.28 -2.31 27.84
CA PHE A 198 -15.26 -3.33 27.32
C PHE A 198 -16.32 -2.88 26.27
N GLU A 199 -16.93 -3.70 25.38
CA GLU A 199 -17.06 -5.16 25.09
C GLU A 199 -16.69 -5.50 23.61
N LEU A 200 -16.43 -6.78 23.28
CA LEU A 200 -16.03 -7.26 21.92
C LEU A 200 -17.15 -8.01 21.15
N ASN A 201 -17.49 -7.50 19.96
CA ASN A 201 -18.09 -8.18 18.78
C ASN A 201 -17.76 -7.30 17.53
N PRO A 202 -18.09 -7.69 16.27
CA PRO A 202 -17.35 -7.47 15.00
C PRO A 202 -15.81 -7.56 14.93
N LYS A 203 -15.10 -7.30 16.03
CA LYS A 203 -13.64 -7.27 16.05
C LYS A 203 -12.99 -8.62 15.72
N SER A 204 -13.59 -9.75 16.12
CA SER A 204 -13.05 -11.09 15.86
C SER A 204 -12.95 -11.41 14.36
N ILE A 205 -13.93 -11.02 13.54
CA ILE A 205 -13.88 -11.26 12.07
C ILE A 205 -12.76 -10.43 11.44
N LEU A 206 -12.61 -9.16 11.86
CA LEU A 206 -11.51 -8.31 11.41
C LEU A 206 -10.15 -8.81 11.90
N SER A 207 -10.06 -9.39 13.10
CA SER A 207 -8.85 -10.05 13.61
C SER A 207 -8.48 -11.27 12.77
N VAL A 208 -9.44 -12.14 12.42
CA VAL A 208 -9.20 -13.31 11.55
C VAL A 208 -8.79 -12.85 10.14
N TYR A 209 -9.44 -11.80 9.62
CA TYR A 209 -9.06 -11.18 8.35
C TYR A 209 -7.63 -10.60 8.40
N ASN A 210 -7.27 -9.96 9.51
CA ASN A 210 -5.93 -9.48 9.79
C ASN A 210 -4.90 -10.62 9.87
N LEU A 211 -5.22 -11.74 10.53
CA LEU A 211 -4.39 -12.95 10.51
C LEU A 211 -4.16 -13.45 9.08
N CYS A 212 -5.24 -13.59 8.30
CA CYS A 212 -5.20 -14.01 6.91
C CYS A 212 -4.26 -13.11 6.07
N ARG A 213 -4.57 -11.81 5.97
CA ARG A 213 -3.87 -10.91 5.04
C ARG A 213 -2.44 -10.58 5.44
N ASN A 214 -2.14 -10.47 6.74
CA ASN A 214 -0.78 -10.20 7.19
C ASN A 214 0.11 -11.44 6.95
N TYR A 215 -0.33 -12.66 7.29
CA TYR A 215 0.47 -13.86 6.99
C TYR A 215 0.69 -14.05 5.49
N ARG A 216 -0.28 -13.68 4.63
CA ARG A 216 -0.09 -13.72 3.18
C ARG A 216 0.90 -12.68 2.66
N SER A 217 1.03 -11.52 3.30
CA SER A 217 1.90 -10.46 2.81
C SER A 217 3.39 -10.76 3.04
N TYR A 218 3.75 -11.33 4.19
CA TYR A 218 5.15 -11.59 4.54
C TYR A 218 5.60 -13.06 4.51
N SER A 219 4.69 -14.04 4.41
CA SER A 219 5.11 -15.44 4.32
C SER A 219 5.75 -15.73 2.96
N VAL A 220 6.77 -16.59 2.96
CA VAL A 220 7.48 -17.01 1.72
C VAL A 220 6.52 -17.68 0.73
N LEU A 221 5.57 -18.47 1.25
CA LEU A 221 4.59 -19.18 0.42
C LEU A 221 3.39 -18.30 0.03
N LYS A 222 3.29 -17.06 0.54
CA LYS A 222 2.17 -16.13 0.32
C LYS A 222 0.80 -16.74 0.60
N ARG A 223 0.76 -17.69 1.54
CA ARG A 223 -0.42 -18.44 1.99
C ARG A 223 -0.67 -18.23 3.48
N SER A 224 -1.92 -18.30 3.88
CA SER A 224 -2.33 -18.31 5.28
C SER A 224 -3.55 -19.23 5.41
N PRO A 225 -3.53 -20.24 6.29
CA PRO A 225 -4.66 -21.14 6.48
C PRO A 225 -5.88 -20.41 7.04
N TRP A 226 -5.67 -19.31 7.78
CA TRP A 226 -6.74 -18.42 8.24
C TRP A 226 -7.54 -17.77 7.11
N CYS A 227 -7.02 -17.74 5.88
CA CYS A 227 -7.79 -17.27 4.72
C CYS A 227 -8.84 -18.28 4.24
N ALA A 228 -8.74 -19.56 4.63
CA ALA A 228 -9.74 -20.58 4.28
C ALA A 228 -11.10 -20.33 4.96
N LEU A 229 -11.13 -19.47 5.98
CA LEU A 229 -12.34 -19.07 6.68
C LEU A 229 -13.19 -18.04 5.92
N PHE A 230 -12.74 -17.60 4.74
CA PHE A 230 -13.45 -16.62 3.92
C PHE A 230 -13.61 -17.10 2.48
N THR A 231 -14.78 -16.85 1.92
CA THR A 231 -15.04 -16.87 0.48
C THR A 231 -14.48 -15.61 -0.20
N ASP A 232 -14.36 -15.64 -1.53
CA ASP A 232 -13.91 -14.47 -2.29
C ASP A 232 -14.86 -13.27 -2.15
N ASP A 233 -16.17 -13.52 -2.07
CA ASP A 233 -17.17 -12.46 -1.86
C ASP A 233 -17.03 -11.79 -0.49
N GLU A 234 -16.74 -12.57 0.56
CA GLU A 234 -16.50 -12.05 1.91
C GLU A 234 -15.19 -11.26 1.96
N LEU A 235 -14.13 -11.73 1.31
CA LEU A 235 -12.87 -10.98 1.20
C LEU A 235 -13.06 -9.65 0.46
N MET A 236 -13.89 -9.60 -0.59
CA MET A 236 -14.25 -8.35 -1.27
C MET A 236 -15.07 -7.40 -0.38
N ILE A 237 -15.90 -7.91 0.53
CA ILE A 237 -16.63 -7.10 1.52
C ILE A 237 -15.64 -6.53 2.56
N LEU A 238 -14.71 -7.35 3.06
CA LEU A 238 -13.71 -6.93 4.03
C LEU A 238 -12.75 -5.87 3.44
N GLU A 239 -12.37 -5.99 2.16
CA GLU A 239 -11.68 -4.92 1.44
C GLU A 239 -12.53 -3.65 1.35
N TYR A 240 -13.82 -3.76 1.08
CA TYR A 240 -14.73 -2.61 0.96
C TYR A 240 -14.83 -1.82 2.27
N VAL A 241 -14.89 -2.50 3.42
CA VAL A 241 -14.87 -1.87 4.76
C VAL A 241 -13.59 -1.03 4.96
N GLU A 242 -12.44 -1.56 4.55
CA GLU A 242 -11.18 -0.82 4.58
C GLU A 242 -11.20 0.37 3.59
N ASN A 243 -11.81 0.20 2.42
CA ASN A 243 -11.89 1.27 1.40
C ASN A 243 -12.71 2.45 1.89
N ILE A 244 -13.86 2.22 2.53
CA ILE A 244 -14.63 3.27 3.22
C ILE A 244 -13.74 3.98 4.24
N THR A 245 -13.06 3.20 5.09
CA THR A 245 -12.22 3.76 6.16
C THR A 245 -11.14 4.69 5.60
N HIS A 246 -10.41 4.26 4.57
CA HIS A 246 -9.38 5.10 3.94
C HIS A 246 -9.95 6.24 3.10
N TYR A 247 -11.11 6.05 2.46
CA TYR A 247 -11.79 7.12 1.71
C TYR A 247 -12.13 8.29 2.64
N TYR A 248 -12.73 8.00 3.79
CA TYR A 248 -13.14 9.05 4.72
C TYR A 248 -11.99 9.61 5.56
N ARG A 249 -11.04 8.77 5.96
CA ARG A 249 -9.92 9.18 6.81
C ARG A 249 -8.81 9.91 6.03
N ASN A 250 -8.40 9.37 4.88
CA ASN A 250 -7.20 9.81 4.15
C ASN A 250 -7.50 10.34 2.74
N GLY A 251 -8.73 10.14 2.27
CA GLY A 251 -9.19 10.48 0.93
C GLY A 251 -10.14 11.68 0.92
N TYR A 252 -11.21 11.56 0.14
CA TYR A 252 -12.18 12.63 -0.10
C TYR A 252 -13.11 12.96 1.07
N GLY A 253 -13.13 12.18 2.15
CA GLY A 253 -14.03 12.47 3.28
C GLY A 253 -13.66 13.70 4.11
N HIS A 254 -12.47 14.29 3.91
CA HIS A 254 -12.10 15.54 4.55
C HIS A 254 -11.26 16.42 3.61
N SER A 255 -11.62 17.70 3.48
CA SER A 255 -10.94 18.66 2.60
C SER A 255 -9.47 18.88 2.98
N THR A 256 -9.12 18.75 4.25
CA THR A 256 -7.72 18.80 4.72
C THR A 256 -6.80 17.81 4.01
N ASN A 257 -7.31 16.65 3.59
CA ASN A 257 -6.51 15.67 2.84
C ASN A 257 -6.06 16.20 1.47
N ILE A 258 -6.87 17.06 0.84
CA ILE A 258 -6.51 17.78 -0.39
C ILE A 258 -5.37 18.76 -0.11
N LEU A 259 -5.46 19.52 0.99
CA LEU A 259 -4.45 20.51 1.38
C LEU A 259 -3.11 19.85 1.74
N LEU A 260 -3.13 18.76 2.51
CA LEU A 260 -1.94 17.99 2.85
C LEU A 260 -1.31 17.33 1.62
N GLY A 261 -2.12 16.73 0.74
CA GLY A 261 -1.65 16.15 -0.52
C GLY A 261 -1.02 17.17 -1.46
N ALA A 262 -1.55 18.39 -1.50
CA ALA A 262 -1.05 19.48 -2.33
C ALA A 262 0.40 19.88 -2.01
N LEU A 263 0.88 19.66 -0.78
CA LEU A 263 2.25 19.95 -0.39
C LEU A 263 3.27 19.04 -1.11
N GLY A 264 2.96 17.75 -1.26
CA GLY A 264 3.79 16.85 -2.06
C GLY A 264 3.80 17.22 -3.54
N LEU A 265 2.65 17.68 -4.06
CA LEU A 265 2.50 18.12 -5.45
C LEU A 265 3.19 19.48 -5.71
N LYS A 266 3.29 20.34 -4.70
CA LYS A 266 4.08 21.56 -4.73
C LYS A 266 5.56 21.26 -4.93
N ASP A 267 6.12 20.33 -4.15
CA ASP A 267 7.51 19.92 -4.29
C ASP A 267 7.79 19.33 -5.69
N LEU A 268 6.93 18.42 -6.17
CA LEU A 268 6.99 17.89 -7.52
C LEU A 268 7.03 19.02 -8.57
N TYR A 269 6.11 19.98 -8.49
CA TYR A 269 6.02 21.10 -9.42
C TYR A 269 7.30 21.95 -9.41
N GLN A 270 7.80 22.30 -8.23
CA GLN A 270 9.00 23.13 -8.08
C GLN A 270 10.25 22.41 -8.61
N LYS A 271 10.41 21.11 -8.31
CA LYS A 271 11.55 20.32 -8.80
C LYS A 271 11.57 20.19 -10.32
N PHE A 272 10.40 20.03 -10.94
CA PHE A 272 10.30 19.98 -12.40
C PHE A 272 10.53 21.34 -13.05
N GLU A 273 10.06 22.43 -12.44
CA GLU A 273 10.37 23.78 -12.89
C GLU A 273 11.87 24.08 -12.82
N GLU A 274 12.54 23.73 -11.72
CA GLU A 274 14.00 23.86 -11.54
C GLU A 274 14.76 23.05 -12.61
N ALA A 275 14.41 21.78 -12.79
CA ALA A 275 15.07 20.90 -13.76
C ALA A 275 14.87 21.39 -15.21
N SER A 276 13.66 21.84 -15.56
CA SER A 276 13.36 22.34 -16.92
C SER A 276 14.13 23.61 -17.30
N LYS A 277 14.52 24.44 -16.32
CA LYS A 277 15.30 25.66 -16.52
C LYS A 277 16.80 25.40 -16.50
N GLY A 278 17.25 24.52 -15.60
CA GLY A 278 18.66 24.24 -15.38
C GLY A 278 19.27 23.22 -16.34
N GLY A 279 18.45 22.42 -17.04
CA GLY A 279 18.92 21.34 -17.90
C GLY A 279 19.64 20.21 -17.15
N LEU A 280 19.51 20.17 -15.82
CA LEU A 280 20.16 19.20 -14.94
C LEU A 280 19.38 17.90 -14.89
N LYS A 281 20.11 16.79 -14.89
CA LYS A 281 19.56 15.45 -14.69
C LYS A 281 19.34 15.18 -13.21
N THR A 282 18.07 15.15 -12.77
CA THR A 282 17.75 15.03 -11.33
C THR A 282 16.91 13.81 -10.98
N LEU A 283 17.15 13.24 -9.80
CA LEU A 283 16.34 12.18 -9.21
C LEU A 283 15.90 12.63 -7.81
N THR A 284 14.59 12.74 -7.59
CA THR A 284 14.00 13.04 -6.27
C THR A 284 13.08 11.89 -5.86
N GLY A 285 13.25 11.37 -4.65
CA GLY A 285 12.48 10.23 -4.15
C GLY A 285 12.10 10.35 -2.68
N TYR A 286 10.84 10.06 -2.36
CA TYR A 286 10.31 10.11 -1.00
C TYR A 286 9.76 8.75 -0.56
N PHE A 287 10.19 8.26 0.60
CA PHE A 287 9.64 7.05 1.23
C PHE A 287 8.73 7.43 2.39
N THR A 288 7.45 7.04 2.30
CA THR A 288 6.35 7.47 3.19
C THR A 288 5.39 6.30 3.49
N HIS A 289 4.18 6.61 3.97
CA HIS A 289 3.10 5.67 4.29
C HIS A 289 1.93 5.77 3.27
N GLU A 290 1.01 4.81 3.29
CA GLU A 290 -0.18 4.79 2.41
C GLU A 290 -0.99 6.09 2.46
N THR A 291 -1.05 6.72 3.63
CA THR A 291 -1.82 7.94 3.87
C THR A 291 -1.40 9.07 2.93
N MET A 292 -0.09 9.24 2.71
CA MET A 292 0.42 10.32 1.86
C MET A 292 0.07 10.09 0.38
N LEU A 293 0.13 8.83 -0.09
CA LEU A 293 -0.29 8.49 -1.46
C LEU A 293 -1.80 8.74 -1.67
N HIS A 294 -2.65 8.35 -0.71
CA HIS A 294 -4.08 8.65 -0.76
C HIS A 294 -4.34 10.17 -0.85
N MET A 295 -3.66 10.97 -0.03
CA MET A 295 -3.80 12.43 -0.04
C MET A 295 -3.33 13.03 -1.38
N ILE A 296 -2.22 12.55 -1.96
CA ILE A 296 -1.76 12.97 -3.29
C ILE A 296 -2.81 12.66 -4.37
N TYR A 297 -3.37 11.45 -4.38
CA TYR A 297 -4.41 11.08 -5.35
C TYR A 297 -5.66 11.95 -5.19
N THR A 298 -6.04 12.23 -3.93
CA THR A 298 -7.17 13.09 -3.59
C THR A 298 -6.95 14.53 -4.08
N ALA A 299 -5.77 15.10 -3.82
CA ALA A 299 -5.40 16.44 -4.26
C ALA A 299 -5.34 16.59 -5.79
N MET A 300 -5.01 15.50 -6.50
CA MET A 300 -5.07 15.44 -7.96
C MET A 300 -6.49 15.23 -8.51
N GLY A 301 -7.48 14.90 -7.68
CA GLY A 301 -8.84 14.59 -8.13
C GLY A 301 -8.99 13.19 -8.75
N LEU A 302 -8.12 12.24 -8.39
CA LEU A 302 -8.10 10.89 -8.96
C LEU A 302 -8.92 9.88 -8.15
N TYR A 303 -9.51 8.92 -8.86
CA TYR A 303 -10.23 7.78 -8.28
C TYR A 303 -11.45 8.18 -7.41
N MET A 304 -12.01 9.36 -7.64
CA MET A 304 -13.27 9.78 -7.03
C MET A 304 -14.45 8.98 -7.62
N ASP A 305 -15.27 8.44 -6.73
CA ASP A 305 -16.45 7.63 -7.05
C ASP A 305 -17.73 8.48 -7.05
N TYR A 306 -18.67 8.14 -7.94
CA TYR A 306 -20.04 8.67 -7.92
C TYR A 306 -21.03 7.52 -8.19
N PRO A 307 -21.94 7.20 -7.26
CA PRO A 307 -22.03 7.74 -5.90
C PRO A 307 -20.76 7.44 -5.07
N GLU A 308 -20.51 8.24 -4.04
CA GLU A 308 -19.36 8.05 -3.16
C GLU A 308 -19.40 6.67 -2.49
N VAL A 309 -18.21 6.12 -2.18
CA VAL A 309 -18.11 4.87 -1.43
C VAL A 309 -18.71 5.08 -0.05
N SER A 310 -19.75 4.31 0.29
CA SER A 310 -20.46 4.45 1.56
C SER A 310 -20.76 3.11 2.22
N GLY A 311 -21.08 3.14 3.52
CA GLY A 311 -21.54 1.96 4.26
C GLY A 311 -23.01 1.59 4.03
N LEU A 312 -23.77 2.42 3.31
CA LEU A 312 -25.21 2.20 3.08
C LEU A 312 -25.46 1.15 2.00
N GLU A 313 -24.69 1.21 0.91
CA GLU A 313 -24.75 0.23 -0.17
C GLU A 313 -23.34 -0.04 -0.70
N ARG A 314 -23.06 -1.33 -0.99
CA ARG A 314 -21.75 -1.73 -1.52
C ARG A 314 -21.61 -1.32 -2.99
N VAL A 315 -20.75 -0.33 -3.25
CA VAL A 315 -20.33 0.04 -4.62
C VAL A 315 -19.32 -1.00 -5.15
N LYS A 316 -19.83 -2.01 -5.89
CA LYS A 316 -19.02 -3.14 -6.37
C LYS A 316 -17.86 -2.71 -7.29
N HIS A 317 -18.12 -1.81 -8.23
CA HIS A 317 -17.16 -1.34 -9.24
C HIS A 317 -16.58 0.04 -8.92
N ARG A 318 -16.28 0.28 -7.65
CA ARG A 318 -15.64 1.51 -7.19
C ARG A 318 -14.23 1.69 -7.77
N LYS A 319 -13.83 2.94 -7.97
CA LYS A 319 -12.47 3.34 -8.33
C LYS A 319 -11.57 3.36 -7.10
N TRP A 320 -12.10 3.73 -5.93
CA TRP A 320 -11.34 3.78 -4.69
C TRP A 320 -11.12 2.39 -4.08
N ARG A 321 -10.10 1.69 -4.57
CA ARG A 321 -9.73 0.33 -4.15
C ARG A 321 -8.30 0.27 -3.62
N THR A 322 -8.13 0.14 -2.30
CA THR A 322 -6.81 0.25 -1.65
C THR A 322 -5.82 -0.80 -2.13
N SER A 323 -6.26 -2.00 -2.53
CA SER A 323 -5.40 -3.02 -3.15
C SER A 323 -4.68 -2.57 -4.43
N PHE A 324 -5.30 -1.66 -5.19
CA PHE A 324 -4.77 -1.17 -6.45
C PHE A 324 -4.13 0.21 -6.31
N LEU A 325 -4.61 1.02 -5.37
CA LEU A 325 -4.09 2.36 -5.13
C LEU A 325 -2.84 2.32 -4.25
N THR A 326 -2.92 1.63 -3.11
CA THR A 326 -1.90 1.63 -2.07
C THR A 326 -1.65 0.21 -1.52
N PRO A 327 -1.30 -0.79 -2.35
CA PRO A 327 -0.72 -2.04 -1.85
C PRO A 327 0.59 -1.78 -1.10
N PHE A 328 1.22 -2.80 -0.53
CA PHE A 328 2.60 -2.64 -0.06
C PHE A 328 3.52 -2.18 -1.21
N ALA A 329 4.56 -1.42 -0.89
CA ALA A 329 5.53 -0.87 -1.86
C ALA A 329 4.93 -0.04 -3.01
N ALA A 330 3.67 0.39 -2.87
CA ALA A 330 3.00 1.26 -3.83
C ALA A 330 3.83 2.50 -4.13
N ASN A 331 3.78 2.98 -5.38
CA ASN A 331 4.54 4.14 -5.80
C ASN A 331 3.75 5.02 -6.77
N PHE A 332 4.07 6.31 -6.70
CA PHE A 332 3.70 7.30 -7.69
C PHE A 332 4.98 7.91 -8.25
N VAL A 333 5.18 7.80 -9.56
CA VAL A 333 6.36 8.27 -10.27
C VAL A 333 5.94 9.30 -11.30
N ALA A 334 6.62 10.44 -11.33
CA ALA A 334 6.52 11.45 -12.36
C ALA A 334 7.86 11.58 -13.07
N VAL A 335 7.83 11.72 -14.39
CA VAL A 335 9.02 11.72 -15.24
C VAL A 335 9.00 12.95 -16.13
N LEU A 336 10.00 13.82 -15.99
CA LEU A 336 10.17 15.03 -16.78
C LEU A 336 10.92 14.70 -18.09
N HIS A 337 10.12 14.69 -19.16
CA HIS A 337 10.57 14.88 -20.54
C HIS A 337 9.47 15.69 -21.27
N ARG A 338 8.37 15.02 -21.65
CA ARG A 338 6.97 15.43 -21.73
C ARG A 338 6.34 14.76 -20.51
N VAL A 339 5.84 15.49 -19.53
CA VAL A 339 5.59 14.94 -18.19
C VAL A 339 4.70 13.69 -18.24
N GLN A 340 5.27 12.53 -17.89
CA GLN A 340 4.58 11.24 -17.80
C GLN A 340 4.40 10.86 -16.33
N PHE A 341 3.27 10.23 -16.01
CA PHE A 341 2.95 9.78 -14.66
C PHE A 341 2.74 8.28 -14.64
N LEU A 342 3.18 7.63 -13.57
CA LEU A 342 2.96 6.23 -13.31
C LEU A 342 2.45 6.03 -11.89
N VAL A 343 1.49 5.12 -11.74
CA VAL A 343 1.01 4.63 -10.44
C VAL A 343 1.23 3.13 -10.42
N ASN A 344 2.01 2.66 -9.46
CA ASN A 344 2.31 1.23 -9.28
C ASN A 344 2.82 0.60 -10.59
N GLU A 345 3.77 1.28 -11.24
CA GLU A 345 4.39 0.89 -12.53
C GLU A 345 3.43 0.85 -13.73
N LYS A 346 2.21 1.39 -13.60
CA LYS A 346 1.23 1.54 -14.69
C LYS A 346 1.13 2.98 -15.11
N GLU A 347 0.93 3.24 -16.40
CA GLU A 347 0.72 4.61 -16.87
C GLU A 347 -0.53 5.25 -16.26
N LEU A 348 -0.39 6.51 -15.85
CA LEU A 348 -1.47 7.38 -15.45
C LEU A 348 -1.57 8.53 -16.45
N HIS A 349 -2.65 8.58 -17.22
CA HIS A 349 -2.84 9.60 -18.25
C HIS A 349 -3.57 10.83 -17.68
N LEU A 350 -2.82 11.90 -17.41
CA LEU A 350 -3.37 13.18 -16.95
C LEU A 350 -3.59 14.20 -18.09
N CYS A 351 -3.04 13.93 -19.28
CA CYS A 351 -3.10 14.74 -20.49
C CYS A 351 -3.33 13.85 -21.72
N GLY A 352 -3.59 14.46 -22.90
CA GLY A 352 -3.67 13.73 -24.17
C GLY A 352 -2.32 13.08 -24.54
N ASP A 353 -2.35 11.97 -25.27
CA ASP A 353 -1.15 11.26 -25.77
C ASP A 353 -0.17 10.72 -24.71
N ARG A 354 -0.68 10.14 -23.61
CA ARG A 354 0.07 9.44 -22.54
C ARG A 354 1.04 10.33 -21.73
N SER A 355 1.28 11.58 -22.14
CA SER A 355 2.22 12.51 -21.53
C SER A 355 1.82 13.97 -21.76
N CYS A 356 2.04 14.82 -20.76
CA CYS A 356 1.76 16.24 -20.83
C CYS A 356 2.90 17.00 -21.52
N SER A 357 2.57 18.02 -22.31
CA SER A 357 3.54 19.09 -22.60
C SER A 357 3.90 19.81 -21.29
N LEU A 358 5.02 20.53 -21.30
CA LEU A 358 5.42 21.33 -20.13
C LEU A 358 4.39 22.42 -19.81
N GLU A 359 3.71 22.96 -20.83
CA GLU A 359 2.63 23.94 -20.67
C GLU A 359 1.39 23.31 -20.03
N GLU A 360 0.99 22.12 -20.49
CA GLU A 360 -0.14 21.39 -19.90
C GLU A 360 0.15 21.00 -18.44
N PHE A 361 1.39 20.58 -18.15
CA PHE A 361 1.85 20.31 -16.79
C PHE A 361 1.75 21.57 -15.93
N ARG A 362 2.29 22.70 -16.38
CA ARG A 362 2.19 23.99 -15.67
C ARG A 362 0.75 24.38 -15.40
N HIS A 363 -0.11 24.33 -16.42
CA HIS A 363 -1.52 24.66 -16.27
C HIS A 363 -2.21 23.81 -15.19
N LYS A 364 -1.90 22.52 -15.10
CA LYS A 364 -2.50 21.59 -14.13
C LYS A 364 -1.90 21.70 -12.72
N PHE A 365 -0.59 21.90 -12.61
CA PHE A 365 0.15 21.76 -11.34
C PHE A 365 0.54 23.09 -10.68
N GLN A 366 0.58 24.21 -11.41
CA GLN A 366 0.97 25.52 -10.85
C GLN A 366 0.12 25.95 -9.64
N LYS A 367 -1.16 25.51 -9.61
CA LYS A 367 -2.07 25.77 -8.49
C LYS A 367 -1.53 25.27 -7.14
N PHE A 368 -0.74 24.19 -7.15
CA PHE A 368 -0.15 23.63 -5.93
C PHE A 368 1.00 24.46 -5.40
N ASN A 369 1.59 25.38 -6.19
CA ASN A 369 2.70 26.21 -5.73
C ASN A 369 2.33 27.10 -4.52
N ASN A 370 1.05 27.40 -4.36
CA ASN A 370 0.51 28.17 -3.24
C ASN A 370 0.18 27.32 -2.00
N ALA A 371 0.36 25.99 -2.04
CA ALA A 371 0.11 25.14 -0.87
C ALA A 371 1.02 25.52 0.30
N SER A 372 0.43 25.64 1.49
CA SER A 372 1.10 25.97 2.75
C SER A 372 0.46 25.20 3.91
N TYR A 373 1.10 25.26 5.08
CA TYR A 373 0.58 24.68 6.32
C TYR A 373 -0.35 25.65 7.09
N ASP A 374 -0.71 26.80 6.51
CA ASP A 374 -1.40 27.86 7.25
C ASP A 374 -2.76 27.40 7.79
N PHE A 375 -3.43 26.50 7.09
CA PHE A 375 -4.68 25.86 7.51
C PHE A 375 -4.55 25.06 8.83
N CYS A 376 -3.35 24.68 9.25
CA CYS A 376 -3.12 24.00 10.53
C CYS A 376 -3.17 24.96 11.73
N ASN A 377 -3.09 26.27 11.49
CA ASN A 377 -3.13 27.31 12.51
C ASN A 377 -4.49 28.01 12.58
N GLU A 378 -5.44 27.61 11.73
CA GLU A 378 -6.81 28.11 11.79
C GLU A 378 -7.56 27.36 12.91
N ASP A 379 -8.05 28.11 13.90
CA ASP A 379 -8.92 27.58 14.94
C ASP A 379 -10.29 27.25 14.31
N TYR A 380 -10.55 25.96 14.09
CA TYR A 380 -11.86 25.44 13.62
C TYR A 380 -12.78 25.05 14.77
#